data_AF-A0A7X0E5X3-F1
#
_entry.id   AF-A0A7X0E5X3-F1
#
_cell.length_a   1.000
_cell.length_b   1.000
_cell.length_c   1.000
_cell.angle_alpha   90.00
_cell.angle_beta   90.00
_cell.angle_gamma   90.00
#
_symmetry.space_group_name_H-M   'P 1'
#
loop_
_entity.id
_entity.type
_entity.pdbx_description
1 polymer ?
#
loop_
_entity_poly.entity_id
_entity_poly.type
_entity_poly.pdbx_seq_one_letter_code
_entity_poly.pdbx_strand_id
1 'polypeptide(L)'
;MTWQPGQPIVTVSDNAEWRAWCKTRKLEQQRERRGRYPRIDYYPSPAALAVIASKVSNRAGGDYSTVIDALIWTAADHLPE
;
A
#
# COMPACT_ATOMS: atom_id res chain seq x y z
N MET A 1 29.01 -2.67 -0.93
CA MET A 1 28.36 -2.27 -2.18
C MET A 1 29.40 -1.58 -3.04
N THR A 2 30.10 -2.39 -3.82
CA THR A 2 31.13 -1.98 -4.77
C THR A 2 30.54 -1.96 -6.19
N TRP A 3 29.65 -2.91 -6.51
CA TRP A 3 28.82 -2.94 -7.72
C TRP A 3 27.69 -1.91 -7.65
N GLN A 4 27.46 -1.19 -8.75
CA GLN A 4 26.45 -0.14 -8.91
C GLN A 4 25.44 -0.46 -10.03
N PRO A 5 24.21 0.09 -9.96
CA PRO A 5 23.22 -0.10 -11.01
C PRO A 5 23.73 0.35 -12.39
N GLY A 6 23.57 -0.51 -13.39
CA GLY A 6 24.07 -0.27 -14.75
C GLY A 6 25.47 -0.82 -15.01
N GLN A 7 26.20 -1.30 -13.99
CA GLN A 7 27.48 -1.97 -14.18
C GLN A 7 27.28 -3.47 -14.52
N PRO A 8 28.19 -4.06 -15.31
CA PRO A 8 28.16 -5.50 -15.60
C PRO A 8 28.34 -6.32 -14.30
N ILE A 9 27.68 -7.49 -14.25
CA ILE A 9 27.80 -8.44 -13.15
C ILE A 9 28.81 -9.50 -13.58
N VAL A 10 30.03 -9.42 -13.09
CA VAL A 10 31.13 -10.28 -13.56
C VAL A 10 31.56 -11.27 -12.48
N THR A 11 31.50 -10.85 -11.21
CA THR A 11 31.93 -11.65 -10.07
C THR A 11 30.75 -12.20 -9.26
N VAL A 12 31.02 -13.17 -8.40
CA VAL A 12 30.04 -13.67 -7.41
C VAL A 12 29.63 -12.56 -6.44
N SER A 13 30.55 -11.65 -6.10
CA SER A 13 30.26 -10.50 -5.24
C SER A 13 29.28 -9.53 -5.92
N ASP A 14 29.51 -9.21 -7.19
CA ASP A 14 28.59 -8.37 -7.98
C ASP A 14 27.19 -8.97 -8.02
N ASN A 15 27.10 -10.30 -8.18
CA ASN A 15 25.81 -10.98 -8.23
C ASN A 15 25.05 -10.85 -6.91
N ALA A 16 25.74 -11.01 -5.78
CA ALA A 16 25.15 -10.85 -4.45
C ALA A 16 24.68 -9.40 -4.23
N GLU A 17 25.49 -8.42 -4.62
CA GLU A 17 25.17 -7.00 -4.47
C GLU A 17 24.02 -6.57 -5.41
N TRP A 18 24.00 -7.04 -6.65
CA TRP A 18 22.89 -6.84 -7.59
C TRP A 18 21.57 -7.42 -7.07
N ARG A 19 21.60 -8.63 -6.51
CA ARG A 19 20.41 -9.25 -5.90
C ARG A 19 19.90 -8.45 -4.70
N ALA A 20 20.82 -7.98 -3.84
CA ALA A 20 20.47 -7.13 -2.71
C ALA A 20 19.82 -5.81 -3.19
N TRP A 21 20.41 -5.16 -4.19
CA TRP A 21 19.84 -3.94 -4.79
C TRP A 21 18.45 -4.18 -5.39
N CYS A 22 18.27 -5.26 -6.16
CA CYS A 22 16.97 -5.64 -6.73
C CYS A 22 15.90 -5.81 -5.64
N LYS A 23 16.24 -6.47 -4.53
CA LYS A 23 15.34 -6.66 -3.39
C LYS A 23 14.97 -5.31 -2.76
N THR A 24 15.96 -4.46 -2.48
CA THR A 24 15.74 -3.14 -1.90
C THR A 24 14.83 -2.27 -2.77
N ARG A 25 15.10 -2.22 -4.08
CA ARG A 25 14.26 -1.49 -5.05
C ARG A 25 12.81 -1.98 -5.06
N LYS A 26 12.59 -3.29 -5.06
CA LYS A 26 11.24 -3.87 -5.00
C LYS A 26 10.52 -3.47 -3.70
N LEU A 27 11.21 -3.49 -2.58
CA LEU A 27 10.65 -3.10 -1.28
C LEU A 27 10.29 -1.61 -1.25
N GLU A 28 11.15 -0.73 -1.77
CA GLU A 28 10.87 0.70 -1.92
C GLU A 28 9.62 0.96 -2.76
N GLN A 29 9.54 0.35 -3.95
CA GLN A 29 8.36 0.47 -4.81
C GLN A 29 7.09 -0.04 -4.12
N GLN A 30 7.17 -1.13 -3.37
CA GLN A 30 6.04 -1.62 -2.60
C GLN A 30 5.62 -0.64 -1.50
N ARG A 31 6.56 -0.01 -0.80
CA ARG A 31 6.25 1.01 0.21
C ARG A 31 5.57 2.22 -0.42
N GLU A 32 6.10 2.71 -1.54
CA GLU A 32 5.51 3.83 -2.29
C GLU A 32 4.09 3.50 -2.75
N ARG A 33 3.88 2.33 -3.36
CA ARG A 33 2.55 1.88 -3.79
C ARG A 33 1.57 1.78 -2.62
N ARG A 34 1.99 1.23 -1.49
CA ARG A 34 1.15 1.10 -0.29
C ARG A 34 0.85 2.44 0.39
N GLY A 35 1.70 3.44 0.21
CA GLY A 35 1.43 4.80 0.67
C GLY A 35 0.48 5.58 -0.26
N ARG A 36 0.49 5.26 -1.55
CA ARG A 36 -0.29 5.98 -2.57
C ARG A 36 -1.67 5.38 -2.84
N TYR A 37 -1.78 4.05 -2.85
CA TYR A 37 -2.99 3.35 -3.26
C TYR A 37 -3.68 2.67 -2.06
N PRO A 38 -5.00 2.89 -1.86
CA PRO A 38 -5.79 2.12 -0.92
C PRO A 38 -5.68 0.62 -1.23
N ARG A 39 -5.68 -0.22 -0.20
CA ARG A 39 -5.43 -1.67 -0.31
C ARG A 39 -6.71 -2.49 -0.49
N ILE A 40 -7.74 -1.87 -1.05
CA ILE A 40 -9.05 -2.47 -1.29
C ILE A 40 -9.43 -2.20 -2.75
N ASP A 41 -10.06 -3.18 -3.39
CA ASP A 41 -10.60 -3.03 -4.74
C ASP A 41 -11.96 -2.33 -4.67
N TYR A 42 -11.91 -1.06 -4.26
CA TYR A 42 -13.08 -0.20 -4.07
C TYR A 42 -12.80 1.14 -4.71
N TYR A 43 -13.65 1.53 -5.67
CA TYR A 43 -13.52 2.77 -6.45
C TYR A 43 -14.62 3.76 -6.06
N PRO A 44 -14.53 4.40 -4.88
CA PRO A 44 -15.52 5.38 -4.46
C PRO A 44 -15.49 6.63 -5.34
N SER A 45 -16.58 7.39 -5.33
CA SER A 45 -16.56 8.76 -5.87
C SER A 45 -15.52 9.62 -5.11
N PRO A 46 -14.98 10.69 -5.72
CA PRO A 46 -14.00 11.56 -5.05
C PRO A 46 -14.49 12.10 -3.70
N ALA A 47 -15.79 12.39 -3.58
CA ALA A 47 -16.39 12.87 -2.34
C ALA A 47 -16.39 11.79 -1.24
N ALA A 48 -16.80 10.56 -1.57
CA ALA A 48 -16.76 9.44 -0.62
C ALA A 48 -15.32 9.10 -0.20
N LEU A 49 -14.36 9.17 -1.14
CA LEU A 49 -12.95 8.97 -0.82
C LEU A 49 -12.44 10.00 0.20
N ALA A 50 -12.79 11.27 0.04
CA ALA A 50 -12.40 12.32 0.99
C ALA A 50 -12.95 12.06 2.40
N VAL A 51 -14.20 11.61 2.51
CA VAL A 51 -14.81 11.24 3.80
C VAL A 51 -14.10 10.05 4.43
N ILE A 52 -13.85 8.98 3.67
CA ILE A 52 -13.16 7.78 4.17
C ILE A 52 -11.74 8.13 4.61
N ALA A 53 -10.97 8.82 3.76
CA ALA A 53 -9.60 9.21 4.04
C ALA A 53 -9.47 10.10 5.29
N SER A 54 -10.48 10.93 5.58
CA SER A 54 -10.51 11.76 6.79
C SER A 54 -10.66 10.96 8.10
N LYS A 55 -11.15 9.71 8.00
CA LYS A 55 -11.42 8.81 9.14
C LYS A 55 -10.37 7.71 9.29
N VAL A 56 -9.61 7.42 8.25
CA VAL A 56 -8.51 6.44 8.28
C VAL A 56 -7.41 6.91 9.24
N SER A 57 -6.86 5.98 10.03
CA SER A 57 -5.79 6.27 10.97
C SER A 57 -4.84 5.08 11.14
N ASN A 58 -3.65 5.32 11.69
CA ASN A 58 -2.66 4.29 11.96
C ASN A 58 -2.95 3.45 13.23
N ARG A 59 -4.18 3.53 13.78
CA ARG A 59 -4.61 2.74 14.94
C ARG A 59 -5.34 1.48 14.48
N ALA A 60 -5.42 0.47 15.35
CA ALA A 60 -6.23 -0.72 15.08
C ALA A 60 -7.68 -0.32 14.79
N GLY A 61 -8.26 -0.85 13.70
CA GLY A 61 -9.58 -0.48 13.20
C GLY A 61 -9.65 0.84 12.43
N GLY A 62 -8.51 1.48 12.20
CA GLY A 62 -8.40 2.70 11.39
C GLY A 62 -8.13 2.45 9.91
N ASP A 63 -8.13 1.19 9.44
CA ASP A 63 -7.94 0.88 8.03
C ASP A 63 -9.22 1.16 7.21
N TYR A 64 -9.04 1.22 5.89
CA TYR A 64 -10.11 1.53 4.95
C TYR A 64 -11.31 0.59 5.10
N SER A 65 -11.09 -0.72 5.30
CA SER A 65 -12.19 -1.68 5.37
C SER A 65 -13.04 -1.47 6.61
N THR A 66 -12.42 -1.30 7.79
CA THR A 66 -13.16 -1.03 9.02
C THR A 66 -13.89 0.32 8.99
N VAL A 67 -13.26 1.36 8.43
CA VAL A 67 -13.92 2.67 8.29
C VAL A 67 -15.14 2.59 7.36
N ILE A 68 -15.01 1.88 6.24
CA ILE A 68 -16.12 1.68 5.29
C ILE A 68 -17.24 0.88 5.94
N ASP A 69 -16.92 -0.20 6.65
CA ASP A 69 -17.92 -1.02 7.35
C ASP A 69 -18.70 -0.18 8.38
N ALA A 70 -18.00 0.62 9.19
CA ALA A 70 -18.65 1.51 10.15
C ALA A 70 -19.57 2.56 9.48
N LEU A 71 -19.17 3.09 8.32
CA LEU A 71 -20.01 4.01 7.53
C LEU A 71 -21.25 3.30 6.99
N ILE A 72 -21.11 2.06 6.52
CA ILE A 72 -22.24 1.24 6.05
C ILE A 72 -23.20 1.00 7.20
N TRP A 73 -22.72 0.55 8.36
CA TRP A 73 -23.58 0.33 9.54
C TRP A 73 -24.29 1.59 10.01
N THR A 74 -23.61 2.73 9.99
CA THR A 74 -24.20 4.02 10.36
C THR A 74 -25.31 4.43 9.38
N ALA A 75 -25.14 4.13 8.09
CA ALA A 75 -26.11 4.49 7.06
C ALA A 75 -27.24 3.45 6.89
N ALA A 76 -27.01 2.20 7.30
CA ALA A 76 -27.91 1.11 6.98
C ALA A 76 -29.28 1.27 7.63
N ASP A 77 -29.39 1.87 8.83
CA ASP A 77 -30.59 1.93 9.70
C ASP A 77 -31.22 0.54 10.01
N HIS A 78 -31.43 -0.32 9.00
CA HIS A 78 -31.96 -1.69 9.02
C HIS A 78 -31.23 -2.54 7.95
N LEU A 79 -30.94 -3.82 8.24
CA LEU A 79 -30.38 -4.74 7.24
C LEU A 79 -31.47 -5.23 6.28
N PRO A 80 -31.18 -5.41 4.98
CA PRO A 80 -32.08 -6.12 4.08
C PRO A 80 -32.26 -7.57 4.54
N GLU A 81 -33.50 -8.06 4.56
CA GLU A 81 -33.84 -9.47 4.84
C GLU A 81 -33.21 -10.45 3.85
#